data_AF-R6XZE7-F1
#
_entry.id   AF-R6XZE7-F1
#
_cell.length_a   1.000
_cell.length_b   1.000
_cell.length_c   1.000
_cell.angle_alpha   90.00
_cell.angle_beta   90.00
_cell.angle_gamma   90.00
#
_symmetry.space_group_name_H-M   'P 1'
#
loop_
_entity.id
_entity.type
_entity.pdbx_description
1 polymer ?
#
loop_
_entity_poly.entity_id
_entity_poly.type
_entity_poly.pdbx_seq_one_letter_code
_entity_poly.pdbx_strand_id
1 'polypeptide(L)'
;MKILLTTLLCLCLSLPVLADQQTTVLTEQTSVGKATATLPYIDGSNSAELEKQANALVRNAAAKLVKEVGGQGSVTYKVMLNRPSLVSLLLEADNGGRKAYAGLNLDLTTGKEFEVTDFFVDNDNVKAALGNYDNVLFGEEGLFVRSKKNAAYSSFVPYKEVVTSLRIGEAGRLLQLAKITDKAAGKTLRLPASGLMALKMDSNPSTGYGWQFACSSPAVSKVGSSFTIPRGEEERMGAPGVEILVLAVTKPGTYNIRMDYKRSWEKLSLQSFNFTVIAE
;
A
#
# COMPACT_ATOMS: atom_id res chain seq x y z
N MET A 1 -16.06 -41.66 8.17
CA MET A 1 -15.86 -40.49 9.05
C MET A 1 -14.43 -39.91 9.03
N LYS A 2 -13.36 -40.71 8.83
CA LYS A 2 -11.96 -40.20 8.78
C LYS A 2 -11.56 -39.48 7.47
N ILE A 3 -12.20 -39.82 6.34
CA ILE A 3 -11.92 -39.20 5.03
C ILE A 3 -12.56 -37.80 4.91
N LEU A 4 -13.71 -37.58 5.58
CA LEU A 4 -14.40 -36.27 5.57
C LEU A 4 -13.65 -35.22 6.41
N LEU A 5 -12.92 -35.65 7.45
CA LEU A 5 -12.15 -34.76 8.33
C LEU A 5 -10.82 -34.33 7.69
N THR A 6 -10.25 -35.14 6.81
CA THR A 6 -8.99 -34.84 6.11
C THR A 6 -9.19 -33.92 4.91
N THR A 7 -10.33 -34.02 4.20
CA THR A 7 -10.67 -33.05 3.13
C THR A 7 -11.03 -31.68 3.69
N LEU A 8 -11.71 -31.61 4.84
CA LEU A 8 -12.01 -30.33 5.52
C LEU A 8 -10.73 -29.64 6.04
N LEU A 9 -9.75 -30.41 6.53
CA LEU A 9 -8.47 -29.89 7.01
C LEU A 9 -7.57 -29.36 5.85
N CYS A 10 -7.63 -29.98 4.67
CA CYS A 10 -6.88 -29.50 3.50
C CYS A 10 -7.47 -28.22 2.89
N LEU A 11 -8.79 -28.02 2.93
CA LEU A 11 -9.44 -26.78 2.45
C LEU A 11 -9.14 -25.56 3.33
N CYS A 12 -8.92 -25.74 4.63
CA CYS A 12 -8.56 -24.65 5.54
C CYS A 12 -7.08 -24.22 5.42
N LEU A 13 -6.20 -25.07 4.88
CA LEU A 13 -4.76 -24.79 4.74
C LEU A 13 -4.41 -24.07 3.43
N SER A 14 -5.31 -24.02 2.45
CA SER A 14 -5.07 -23.39 1.14
C SER A 14 -5.59 -21.95 1.01
N LEU A 15 -6.47 -21.49 1.92
CA LEU A 15 -7.04 -20.14 1.88
C LEU A 15 -6.03 -18.99 2.05
N PRO A 16 -4.99 -19.05 2.90
CA PRO A 16 -4.10 -17.91 3.07
C PRO A 16 -3.17 -17.68 1.87
N VAL A 17 -2.99 -18.68 0.99
CA VAL A 17 -2.07 -18.59 -0.17
C VAL A 17 -2.66 -17.77 -1.32
N LEU A 18 -4.00 -17.72 -1.46
CA LEU A 18 -4.67 -16.92 -2.49
C LEU A 18 -4.97 -15.47 -2.03
N ALA A 19 -4.98 -15.21 -0.72
CA ALA A 19 -5.37 -13.91 -0.16
C ALA A 19 -4.37 -12.76 -0.41
N ASP A 20 -3.14 -13.08 -0.82
CA ASP A 20 -2.05 -12.11 -1.07
C ASP A 20 -1.81 -11.82 -2.57
N GLN A 21 -2.68 -12.32 -3.48
CA GLN A 21 -2.57 -12.03 -4.91
C GLN A 21 -3.28 -10.73 -5.30
N GLN A 22 -2.81 -10.10 -6.39
CA GLN A 22 -3.48 -8.95 -6.99
C GLN A 22 -4.95 -9.28 -7.29
N THR A 23 -5.84 -8.31 -7.12
CA THR A 23 -7.24 -8.49 -7.47
C THR A 23 -7.38 -8.62 -8.99
N THR A 24 -8.30 -9.47 -9.45
CA THR A 24 -8.58 -9.60 -10.87
C THR A 24 -9.40 -8.40 -11.33
N VAL A 25 -8.88 -7.65 -12.31
CA VAL A 25 -9.60 -6.55 -12.95
C VAL A 25 -9.81 -6.90 -14.41
N LEU A 26 -11.02 -7.36 -14.73
CA LEU A 26 -11.42 -7.73 -16.08
C LEU A 26 -11.81 -6.49 -16.89
N THR A 27 -11.76 -6.62 -18.21
CA THR A 27 -12.26 -5.61 -19.16
C THR A 27 -13.65 -5.99 -19.64
N GLU A 28 -14.64 -5.14 -19.38
CA GLU A 28 -16.01 -5.31 -19.84
C GLU A 28 -16.36 -4.28 -20.91
N GLN A 29 -16.85 -4.73 -22.06
CA GLN A 29 -17.41 -3.88 -23.10
C GLN A 29 -18.91 -3.70 -22.88
N THR A 30 -19.36 -2.46 -22.75
CA THR A 30 -20.72 -2.13 -22.31
C THR A 30 -21.13 -0.75 -22.84
N SER A 31 -22.30 -0.28 -22.42
CA SER A 31 -22.80 1.07 -22.74
C SER A 31 -23.17 1.82 -21.46
N VAL A 32 -22.87 3.11 -21.43
CA VAL A 32 -23.27 4.01 -20.34
C VAL A 32 -24.10 5.15 -20.95
N GLY A 33 -25.43 5.00 -20.90
CA GLY A 33 -26.33 5.89 -21.64
C GLY A 33 -26.13 5.74 -23.15
N LYS A 34 -25.80 6.84 -23.84
CA LYS A 34 -25.48 6.83 -25.28
C LYS A 34 -23.99 6.63 -25.58
N ALA A 35 -23.14 6.55 -24.55
CA ALA A 35 -21.72 6.32 -24.73
C ALA A 35 -21.41 4.82 -24.78
N THR A 36 -20.49 4.46 -25.66
CA THR A 36 -19.80 3.16 -25.58
C THR A 36 -18.85 3.19 -24.39
N ALA A 37 -18.64 2.07 -23.72
CA ALA A 37 -17.78 2.05 -22.55
C ALA A 37 -16.99 0.75 -22.48
N THR A 38 -15.68 0.89 -22.31
CA THR A 38 -14.78 -0.16 -21.86
C THR A 38 -14.50 0.11 -20.40
N LEU A 39 -15.06 -0.70 -19.49
CA LEU A 39 -14.98 -0.48 -18.04
C LEU A 39 -14.25 -1.63 -17.34
N PRO A 40 -13.60 -1.34 -16.20
CA PRO A 40 -13.09 -2.39 -15.34
C PRO A 40 -14.24 -3.11 -14.65
N TYR A 41 -14.09 -4.43 -14.49
CA TYR A 41 -14.93 -5.26 -13.65
C TYR A 41 -14.03 -5.99 -12.64
N ILE A 42 -14.23 -5.70 -11.36
CA ILE A 42 -13.50 -6.33 -10.26
C ILE A 42 -14.12 -7.70 -10.01
N ASP A 43 -13.28 -8.74 -9.97
CA ASP A 43 -13.69 -10.13 -9.77
C ASP A 43 -12.72 -10.85 -8.83
N GLY A 44 -13.21 -11.88 -8.15
CA GLY A 44 -12.43 -12.71 -7.22
C GLY A 44 -12.07 -12.03 -5.90
N SER A 45 -12.86 -11.05 -5.45
CA SER A 45 -12.71 -10.48 -4.10
C SER A 45 -13.10 -11.49 -3.01
N ASN A 46 -12.60 -11.29 -1.80
CA ASN A 46 -12.96 -12.10 -0.63
C ASN A 46 -14.43 -11.90 -0.17
N SER A 47 -15.16 -10.91 -0.71
CA SER A 47 -16.58 -10.67 -0.44
C SER A 47 -17.32 -10.24 -1.71
N ALA A 48 -18.35 -11.01 -2.08
CA ALA A 48 -19.20 -10.73 -3.23
C ALA A 48 -20.01 -9.42 -3.05
N GLU A 49 -20.43 -9.10 -1.83
CA GLU A 49 -21.13 -7.85 -1.51
C GLU A 49 -20.22 -6.63 -1.74
N LEU A 50 -18.99 -6.67 -1.23
CA LEU A 50 -18.03 -5.57 -1.38
C LEU A 50 -17.58 -5.42 -2.84
N GLU A 51 -17.41 -6.53 -3.55
CA GLU A 51 -17.14 -6.55 -4.99
C GLU A 51 -18.28 -5.87 -5.77
N LYS A 52 -19.53 -6.24 -5.49
CA LYS A 52 -20.70 -5.61 -6.11
C LYS A 52 -20.74 -4.11 -5.83
N GLN A 53 -20.40 -3.68 -4.61
CA GLN A 53 -20.32 -2.26 -4.25
C GLN A 53 -19.21 -1.54 -5.03
N ALA A 54 -18.02 -2.11 -5.10
CA ALA A 54 -16.90 -1.55 -5.86
C ALA A 54 -17.23 -1.40 -7.35
N ASN A 55 -17.82 -2.43 -7.97
CA ASN A 55 -18.27 -2.38 -9.36
C ASN A 55 -19.39 -1.35 -9.57
N ALA A 56 -20.30 -1.17 -8.60
CA ALA A 56 -21.31 -0.12 -8.66
C ALA A 56 -20.70 1.29 -8.60
N LEU A 57 -19.64 1.50 -7.80
CA LEU A 57 -18.91 2.78 -7.77
C LEU A 57 -18.30 3.10 -9.13
N VAL A 58 -17.66 2.13 -9.79
CA VAL A 58 -17.12 2.28 -11.16
C VAL A 58 -18.21 2.70 -12.15
N ARG A 59 -19.34 1.99 -12.16
CA ARG A 59 -20.47 2.29 -13.07
C ARG A 59 -21.06 3.67 -12.82
N ASN A 60 -21.23 4.04 -11.55
CA ASN A 60 -21.73 5.36 -11.17
C ASN A 60 -20.77 6.48 -11.58
N ALA A 61 -19.47 6.27 -11.41
CA ALA A 61 -18.44 7.23 -11.81
C ALA A 61 -18.42 7.41 -13.34
N ALA A 62 -18.45 6.32 -14.11
CA ALA A 62 -18.55 6.38 -15.56
C ALA A 62 -19.81 7.13 -16.01
N ALA A 63 -20.97 6.87 -15.41
CA ALA A 63 -22.22 7.56 -15.73
C ALA A 63 -22.17 9.07 -15.42
N LYS A 64 -21.51 9.46 -14.32
CA LYS A 64 -21.26 10.88 -14.02
C LYS A 64 -20.31 11.48 -15.05
N LEU A 65 -19.21 10.79 -15.37
CA LEU A 65 -18.17 11.29 -16.27
C LEU A 65 -18.66 11.49 -17.71
N VAL A 66 -19.51 10.59 -18.22
CA VAL A 66 -20.13 10.73 -19.56
C VAL A 66 -20.97 12.01 -19.66
N LYS A 67 -21.68 12.40 -18.59
CA LYS A 67 -22.46 13.65 -18.58
C LYS A 67 -21.57 14.88 -18.73
N GLU A 68 -20.36 14.83 -18.19
CA GLU A 68 -19.39 15.94 -18.22
C GLU A 68 -18.84 16.20 -19.63
N VAL A 69 -18.91 15.20 -20.51
CA VAL A 69 -18.59 15.31 -21.95
C VAL A 69 -19.84 15.38 -22.84
N GLY A 70 -21.01 15.72 -22.28
CA GLY A 70 -22.24 15.94 -23.07
C GLY A 70 -23.11 14.71 -23.31
N GLY A 71 -22.89 13.62 -22.57
CA GLY A 71 -23.83 12.49 -22.49
C GLY A 71 -23.65 11.39 -23.56
N GLN A 72 -22.61 11.50 -24.40
CA GLN A 72 -22.32 10.56 -25.50
C GLN A 72 -20.80 10.43 -25.71
N GLY A 73 -20.38 9.48 -26.56
CA GLY A 73 -18.97 9.26 -26.89
C GLY A 73 -18.47 7.88 -26.43
N SER A 74 -17.28 7.86 -25.84
CA SER A 74 -16.63 6.67 -25.30
C SER A 74 -16.11 6.90 -23.88
N VAL A 75 -16.13 5.84 -23.06
CA VAL A 75 -15.39 5.78 -21.79
C VAL A 75 -14.37 4.66 -21.87
N THR A 76 -13.14 4.93 -21.44
CA THR A 76 -12.07 3.93 -21.30
C THR A 76 -11.50 4.00 -19.89
N TYR A 77 -10.67 3.01 -19.53
CA TYR A 77 -10.00 2.98 -18.23
C TYR A 77 -8.55 2.54 -18.31
N LYS A 78 -7.81 2.88 -17.25
CA LYS A 78 -6.50 2.35 -16.93
C LYS A 78 -6.44 1.94 -15.46
N VAL A 79 -5.87 0.77 -15.17
CA VAL A 79 -5.54 0.37 -13.80
C VAL A 79 -4.26 1.08 -13.38
N MET A 80 -4.34 1.83 -12.28
CA MET A 80 -3.24 2.66 -11.78
C MET A 80 -2.53 1.99 -10.60
N LEU A 81 -3.28 1.32 -9.74
CA LEU A 81 -2.79 0.52 -8.60
C LEU A 81 -3.58 -0.78 -8.55
N ASN A 82 -2.90 -1.91 -8.35
CA ASN A 82 -3.53 -3.19 -8.09
C ASN A 82 -2.82 -3.93 -6.94
N ARG A 83 -3.49 -3.97 -5.80
CA ARG A 83 -3.10 -4.68 -4.57
C ARG A 83 -4.25 -5.60 -4.15
N PRO A 84 -3.98 -6.63 -3.32
CA PRO A 84 -5.02 -7.57 -2.90
C PRO A 84 -6.29 -6.93 -2.31
N SER A 85 -6.13 -5.78 -1.63
CA SER A 85 -7.23 -5.05 -1.01
C SER A 85 -7.52 -3.67 -1.59
N LEU A 86 -6.70 -3.17 -2.53
CA LEU A 86 -6.78 -1.80 -3.03
C LEU A 86 -6.65 -1.77 -4.55
N VAL A 87 -7.58 -1.11 -5.22
CA VAL A 87 -7.54 -0.94 -6.68
C VAL A 87 -7.78 0.52 -7.01
N SER A 88 -6.85 1.14 -7.73
CA SER A 88 -7.05 2.50 -8.24
C SER A 88 -7.23 2.50 -9.75
N LEU A 89 -8.23 3.23 -10.23
CA LEU A 89 -8.65 3.24 -11.63
C LEU A 89 -8.70 4.68 -12.14
N LEU A 90 -8.16 4.91 -13.34
CA LEU A 90 -8.34 6.14 -14.08
C LEU A 90 -9.37 5.90 -15.19
N LEU A 91 -10.51 6.60 -15.14
CA LEU A 91 -11.48 6.64 -16.22
C LEU A 91 -11.25 7.89 -17.08
N GLU A 92 -11.31 7.73 -18.40
CA GLU A 92 -11.32 8.81 -19.39
C GLU A 92 -12.62 8.74 -20.19
N ALA A 93 -13.39 9.83 -20.22
CA ALA A 93 -14.50 10.01 -21.15
C ALA A 93 -14.09 10.99 -22.27
N ASP A 94 -14.44 10.65 -23.50
CA ASP A 94 -14.13 11.43 -24.70
C ASP A 94 -15.32 11.39 -25.66
N ASN A 95 -15.72 12.52 -26.22
CA ASN A 95 -16.76 12.63 -27.24
C ASN A 95 -16.24 13.12 -28.60
N GLY A 96 -14.92 13.21 -28.78
CA GLY A 96 -14.23 13.73 -29.97
C GLY A 96 -13.91 15.22 -29.92
N GLY A 97 -14.53 15.98 -29.02
CA GLY A 97 -14.26 17.42 -28.83
C GLY A 97 -13.95 17.82 -27.37
N ARG A 98 -14.38 17.02 -26.39
CA ARG A 98 -14.18 17.27 -24.95
C ARG A 98 -13.79 15.98 -24.26
N LYS A 99 -12.78 16.09 -23.38
CA LYS A 99 -12.32 15.03 -22.49
C LYS A 99 -12.62 15.36 -21.03
N ALA A 100 -12.87 14.33 -20.25
CA ALA A 100 -13.00 14.41 -18.79
C ALA A 100 -12.40 13.18 -18.13
N TYR A 101 -11.84 13.34 -16.94
CA TYR A 101 -11.14 12.29 -16.20
C TYR A 101 -11.70 12.07 -14.79
N ALA A 102 -11.85 10.82 -14.37
CA ALA A 102 -12.16 10.47 -12.99
C ALA A 102 -11.16 9.45 -12.46
N GLY A 103 -10.58 9.72 -11.29
CA GLY A 103 -9.81 8.73 -10.54
C GLY A 103 -10.72 8.10 -9.50
N LEU A 104 -10.58 6.80 -9.28
CA LEU A 104 -11.29 6.04 -8.26
C LEU A 104 -10.25 5.28 -7.45
N ASN A 105 -10.25 5.43 -6.13
CA ASN A 105 -9.36 4.71 -5.22
C ASN A 105 -10.21 3.73 -4.42
N LEU A 106 -10.34 2.48 -4.84
CA LEU A 106 -11.30 1.53 -4.27
C LEU A 106 -10.66 0.65 -3.20
N ASP A 107 -11.29 0.58 -2.02
CA ASP A 107 -10.94 -0.35 -0.95
C ASP A 107 -11.92 -1.53 -0.94
N LEU A 108 -11.40 -2.71 -1.26
CA LEU A 108 -12.17 -3.94 -1.39
C LEU A 108 -12.53 -4.58 -0.05
N THR A 109 -11.98 -4.07 1.06
CA THR A 109 -12.30 -4.51 2.42
C THR A 109 -13.44 -3.71 3.04
N THR A 110 -13.71 -2.53 2.50
CA THR A 110 -14.79 -1.64 2.98
C THR A 110 -15.88 -1.39 1.94
N GLY A 111 -15.62 -1.67 0.65
CA GLY A 111 -16.55 -1.42 -0.46
C GLY A 111 -16.70 0.06 -0.81
N LYS A 112 -15.77 0.90 -0.33
CA LYS A 112 -15.79 2.36 -0.47
C LYS A 112 -14.54 2.87 -1.17
N GLU A 113 -14.53 4.15 -1.49
CA GLU A 113 -13.29 4.81 -1.88
C GLU A 113 -12.41 5.09 -0.64
N PHE A 114 -11.09 4.92 -0.78
CA PHE A 114 -10.10 5.32 0.20
C PHE A 114 -9.44 6.64 -0.19
N GLU A 115 -8.90 7.34 0.80
CA GLU A 115 -8.35 8.68 0.67
C GLU A 115 -6.87 8.74 1.09
N VAL A 116 -6.24 9.88 0.84
CA VAL A 116 -4.83 10.11 1.23
C VAL A 116 -4.62 9.89 2.72
N THR A 117 -5.57 10.32 3.56
CA THR A 117 -5.46 10.27 5.02
C THR A 117 -5.58 8.88 5.62
N ASP A 118 -6.10 7.91 4.86
CA ASP A 118 -6.13 6.50 5.26
C ASP A 118 -4.72 5.92 5.29
N PHE A 119 -3.83 6.39 4.39
CA PHE A 119 -2.46 5.87 4.27
C PHE A 119 -1.41 6.82 4.82
N PHE A 120 -1.62 8.13 4.76
CA PHE A 120 -0.64 9.13 5.16
C PHE A 120 -1.19 9.98 6.32
N VAL A 121 -0.30 10.35 7.24
CA VAL A 121 -0.59 11.33 8.29
C VAL A 121 -0.82 12.69 7.64
N ASP A 122 -1.93 13.34 7.99
CA ASP A 122 -2.22 14.68 7.48
C ASP A 122 -1.25 15.70 8.11
N ASN A 123 -0.32 16.21 7.31
CA ASN A 123 0.68 17.19 7.73
C ASN A 123 1.08 18.12 6.57
N ASP A 124 1.84 19.16 6.90
CA ASP A 124 2.22 20.20 5.93
C ASP A 124 3.08 19.65 4.78
N ASN A 125 3.91 18.63 5.02
CA ASN A 125 4.72 18.00 3.98
C ASN A 125 3.84 17.28 2.95
N VAL A 126 2.86 16.50 3.41
CA VAL A 126 1.92 15.78 2.53
C VAL A 126 1.00 16.77 1.79
N LYS A 127 0.52 17.82 2.46
CA LYS A 127 -0.27 18.90 1.83
C LYS A 127 0.53 19.66 0.78
N ALA A 128 1.79 19.97 1.06
CA ALA A 128 2.67 20.64 0.10
C ALA A 128 2.93 19.77 -1.14
N ALA A 129 3.08 18.46 -0.96
CA ALA A 129 3.32 17.53 -2.05
C ALA A 129 2.07 17.29 -2.92
N LEU A 130 0.89 17.15 -2.31
CA LEU A 130 -0.32 16.66 -2.99
C LEU A 130 -1.39 17.73 -3.24
N GLY A 131 -1.35 18.85 -2.52
CA GLY A 131 -2.38 19.87 -2.56
C GLY A 131 -3.72 19.35 -2.01
N ASN A 132 -4.78 19.48 -2.79
CA ASN A 132 -6.10 18.98 -2.41
C ASN A 132 -6.20 17.46 -2.66
N TYR A 133 -6.47 16.70 -1.60
CA TYR A 133 -6.57 15.23 -1.64
C TYR A 133 -7.71 14.69 -2.52
N ASP A 134 -8.78 15.46 -2.78
CA ASP A 134 -9.86 15.10 -3.73
C ASP A 134 -9.36 14.95 -5.19
N ASN A 135 -8.13 15.38 -5.45
CA ASN A 135 -7.49 15.37 -6.74
C ASN A 135 -6.36 14.34 -6.85
N VAL A 136 -6.28 13.40 -5.91
CA VAL A 136 -5.21 12.41 -5.83
C VAL A 136 -5.70 11.03 -6.25
N LEU A 137 -4.97 10.39 -7.14
CA LEU A 137 -5.18 9.02 -7.59
C LEU A 137 -3.93 8.21 -7.28
N PHE A 138 -4.10 7.09 -6.56
CA PHE A 138 -2.98 6.24 -6.20
C PHE A 138 -2.51 5.41 -7.39
N GLY A 139 -1.20 5.20 -7.46
CA GLY A 139 -0.54 4.37 -8.46
C GLY A 139 0.50 3.44 -7.86
N GLU A 140 1.08 2.57 -8.68
CA GLU A 140 2.09 1.59 -8.24
C GLU A 140 3.35 2.23 -7.60
N GLU A 141 3.84 3.33 -8.18
CA GLU A 141 5.10 3.97 -7.77
C GLU A 141 4.92 5.33 -7.07
N GLY A 142 3.68 5.84 -7.04
CA GLY A 142 3.40 7.13 -6.45
C GLY A 142 1.95 7.57 -6.65
N LEU A 143 1.75 8.87 -6.50
CA LEU A 143 0.46 9.53 -6.47
C LEU A 143 0.34 10.44 -7.69
N PHE A 144 -0.74 10.28 -8.44
CA PHE A 144 -1.07 11.16 -9.54
C PHE A 144 -2.00 12.26 -9.06
N VAL A 145 -1.73 13.51 -9.45
CA VAL A 145 -2.47 14.69 -9.01
C VAL A 145 -3.03 15.44 -10.23
N ARG A 146 -4.29 15.86 -10.14
CA ARG A 146 -4.93 16.75 -11.13
C ARG A 146 -5.09 18.17 -10.58
N SER A 147 -5.14 19.17 -11.46
CA SER A 147 -5.26 20.58 -11.04
C SER A 147 -6.66 20.96 -10.55
N LYS A 148 -7.69 20.30 -11.09
CA LYS A 148 -9.10 20.53 -10.75
C LYS A 148 -9.94 19.33 -11.12
N LYS A 149 -11.18 19.29 -10.62
CA LYS A 149 -12.16 18.27 -10.95
C LYS A 149 -12.27 18.05 -12.46
N ASN A 150 -12.26 16.79 -12.87
CA ASN A 150 -12.35 16.30 -14.25
C ASN A 150 -11.17 16.64 -15.18
N ALA A 151 -10.14 17.33 -14.70
CA ALA A 151 -8.90 17.53 -15.45
C ALA A 151 -8.04 16.25 -15.46
N ALA A 152 -7.13 16.17 -16.43
CA ALA A 152 -6.16 15.09 -16.51
C ALA A 152 -5.26 15.05 -15.26
N TYR A 153 -4.88 13.84 -14.88
CA TYR A 153 -3.91 13.56 -13.81
C TYR A 153 -2.48 13.73 -14.36
N SER A 154 -2.02 14.97 -14.44
CA SER A 154 -0.78 15.34 -15.14
C SER A 154 0.46 15.44 -14.24
N SER A 155 0.28 15.61 -12.93
CA SER A 155 1.39 15.70 -11.97
C SER A 155 1.61 14.36 -11.28
N PHE A 156 2.88 13.97 -11.10
CA PHE A 156 3.24 12.73 -10.44
C PHE A 156 4.14 13.01 -9.23
N VAL A 157 3.76 12.44 -8.08
CA VAL A 157 4.47 12.53 -6.81
C VAL A 157 4.92 11.13 -6.41
N PRO A 158 6.21 10.79 -6.56
CA PRO A 158 6.74 9.50 -6.14
C PRO A 158 6.49 9.23 -4.65
N TYR A 159 6.24 7.98 -4.25
CA TYR A 159 6.01 7.67 -2.83
C TYR A 159 7.14 8.14 -1.91
N LYS A 160 8.39 8.13 -2.38
CA LYS A 160 9.56 8.64 -1.62
C LYS A 160 9.39 10.05 -1.05
N GLU A 161 8.55 10.90 -1.65
CA GLU A 161 8.31 12.28 -1.18
C GLU A 161 7.38 12.33 0.04
N VAL A 162 6.55 11.31 0.24
CA VAL A 162 5.50 11.26 1.28
C VAL A 162 5.61 10.05 2.21
N VAL A 163 6.45 9.06 1.88
CA VAL A 163 6.55 7.76 2.58
C VAL A 163 6.94 7.90 4.05
N THR A 164 7.65 8.97 4.42
CA THR A 164 7.99 9.29 5.82
C THR A 164 6.76 9.61 6.67
N SER A 165 5.65 9.99 6.04
CA SER A 165 4.36 10.26 6.68
C SER A 165 3.40 9.08 6.58
N LEU A 166 3.84 7.91 6.09
CA LEU A 166 2.99 6.75 5.93
C LEU A 166 2.60 6.15 7.28
N ARG A 167 1.32 5.79 7.42
CA ARG A 167 0.79 5.05 8.56
C ARG A 167 1.27 3.61 8.46
N ILE A 168 2.20 3.23 9.34
CA ILE A 168 2.84 1.91 9.31
C ILE A 168 1.86 0.72 9.38
N GLY A 169 0.67 0.90 9.97
CA GLY A 169 -0.39 -0.10 10.01
C GLY A 169 -1.01 -0.40 8.63
N GLU A 170 -1.08 0.61 7.77
CA GLU A 170 -1.66 0.51 6.42
C GLU A 170 -0.60 0.31 5.34
N ALA A 171 0.68 0.51 5.68
CA ALA A 171 1.81 0.47 4.77
C ALA A 171 1.87 -0.81 3.92
N GLY A 172 1.58 -1.96 4.52
CA GLY A 172 1.64 -3.26 3.82
C GLY A 172 0.52 -3.50 2.81
N ARG A 173 -0.58 -2.76 2.91
CA ARG A 173 -1.67 -2.82 1.93
C ARG A 173 -1.33 -2.01 0.68
N LEU A 174 -0.57 -0.93 0.85
CA LEU A 174 -0.23 -0.01 -0.23
C LEU A 174 1.11 -0.36 -0.92
N LEU A 175 2.14 -0.61 -0.12
CA LEU A 175 3.51 -0.80 -0.57
C LEU A 175 4.03 -2.19 -0.21
N GLN A 176 4.88 -2.73 -1.09
CA GLN A 176 5.55 -3.99 -0.80
C GLN A 176 6.50 -3.79 0.40
N LEU A 177 6.32 -4.63 1.42
CA LEU A 177 7.16 -4.65 2.62
C LEU A 177 8.05 -5.90 2.61
N ALA A 178 9.35 -5.70 2.45
CA ALA A 178 10.31 -6.76 2.72
C ALA A 178 10.35 -7.05 4.22
N LYS A 179 10.15 -8.31 4.62
CA LYS A 179 10.22 -8.75 6.02
C LYS A 179 11.64 -9.23 6.33
N ILE A 180 12.30 -8.57 7.28
CA ILE A 180 13.69 -8.82 7.64
C ILE A 180 13.80 -9.20 9.12
N THR A 181 14.67 -10.16 9.45
CA THR A 181 15.02 -10.53 10.84
C THR A 181 16.53 -10.43 11.05
N ASP A 182 16.99 -10.71 12.27
CA ASP A 182 18.41 -10.86 12.63
C ASP A 182 19.18 -11.82 11.69
N LYS A 183 18.49 -12.79 11.09
CA LYS A 183 19.07 -13.75 10.13
C LYS A 183 19.52 -13.12 8.81
N ALA A 184 19.15 -11.87 8.54
CA ALA A 184 19.67 -11.11 7.42
C ALA A 184 21.15 -10.70 7.59
N ALA A 185 21.76 -10.94 8.76
CA ALA A 185 23.18 -10.68 9.00
C ALA A 185 24.07 -11.15 7.82
N GLY A 186 24.84 -10.21 7.26
CA GLY A 186 25.76 -10.41 6.14
C GLY A 186 25.10 -10.70 4.78
N LYS A 187 23.77 -10.58 4.65
CA LYS A 187 23.02 -10.85 3.41
C LYS A 187 22.65 -9.56 2.70
N THR A 188 22.15 -9.71 1.47
CA THR A 188 21.72 -8.60 0.62
C THR A 188 20.22 -8.72 0.32
N LEU A 189 19.48 -7.64 0.60
CA LEU A 189 18.10 -7.43 0.15
C LEU A 189 18.12 -6.58 -1.12
N ARG A 190 17.37 -7.00 -2.15
CA ARG A 190 17.13 -6.18 -3.35
C ARG A 190 15.72 -5.61 -3.28
N LEU A 191 15.59 -4.31 -3.52
CA LEU A 191 14.33 -3.58 -3.58
C LEU A 191 14.23 -2.83 -4.92
N PRO A 192 13.02 -2.62 -5.46
CA PRO A 192 12.81 -1.60 -6.49
C PRO A 192 13.19 -0.20 -5.95
N ALA A 193 13.52 0.74 -6.86
CA ALA A 193 14.07 2.10 -6.65
C ALA A 193 13.62 2.86 -5.39
N SER A 194 12.36 2.69 -5.03
CA SER A 194 11.81 3.12 -3.75
C SER A 194 11.03 1.96 -3.14
N GLY A 195 11.36 1.62 -1.90
CA GLY A 195 10.76 0.49 -1.22
C GLY A 195 10.69 0.69 0.28
N LEU A 196 9.82 -0.09 0.90
CA LEU A 196 9.75 -0.22 2.34
C LEU A 196 10.28 -1.58 2.78
N MET A 197 10.95 -1.59 3.93
CA MET A 197 11.32 -2.81 4.62
C MET A 197 10.83 -2.74 6.07
N ALA A 198 10.21 -3.83 6.52
CA ALA A 198 9.82 -4.04 7.90
C ALA A 198 10.80 -5.03 8.55
N LEU A 199 11.59 -4.53 9.49
CA LEU A 199 12.47 -5.34 10.31
C LEU A 199 11.69 -5.84 11.52
N LYS A 200 11.56 -7.15 11.68
CA LYS A 200 10.93 -7.83 12.81
C LYS A 200 12.03 -8.42 13.67
N MET A 201 12.19 -7.88 14.87
CA MET A 201 13.30 -8.24 15.76
C MET A 201 12.78 -8.46 17.16
N ASP A 202 13.29 -9.48 17.85
CA ASP A 202 12.94 -9.72 19.25
C ASP A 202 13.34 -8.53 20.11
N SER A 203 12.46 -8.12 21.01
CA SER A 203 12.63 -6.90 21.83
C SER A 203 11.91 -7.06 23.16
N ASN A 204 12.43 -6.41 24.20
CA ASN A 204 11.74 -6.29 25.49
C ASN A 204 11.76 -4.83 25.95
N PRO A 205 10.79 -4.00 25.52
CA PRO A 205 10.74 -2.57 25.83
C PRO A 205 10.72 -2.27 27.33
N SER A 206 10.19 -3.19 28.17
CA SER A 206 10.13 -3.00 29.63
C SER A 206 11.51 -2.89 30.29
N THR A 207 12.55 -3.38 29.61
CA THR A 207 13.95 -3.30 30.07
C THR A 207 14.64 -1.97 29.70
N GLY A 208 13.96 -1.11 28.94
CA GLY A 208 14.47 0.13 28.36
C GLY A 208 15.29 -0.06 27.08
N TYR A 209 15.51 -1.31 26.64
CA TYR A 209 16.18 -1.61 25.38
C TYR A 209 15.23 -1.47 24.19
N GLY A 210 15.77 -1.08 23.04
CA GLY A 210 15.06 -1.06 21.78
C GLY A 210 16.03 -1.11 20.61
N TRP A 211 15.51 -1.44 19.43
CA TRP A 211 16.31 -1.47 18.21
C TRP A 211 16.47 -0.08 17.60
N GLN A 212 17.72 0.26 17.28
CA GLN A 212 18.09 1.49 16.59
C GLN A 212 18.78 1.13 15.28
N PHE A 213 18.43 1.82 14.21
CA PHE A 213 19.12 1.67 12.93
C PHE A 213 20.21 2.74 12.78
N ALA A 214 21.27 2.38 12.07
CA ALA A 214 22.30 3.30 11.62
C ALA A 214 22.59 3.06 10.13
N CYS A 215 22.59 4.14 9.36
CA CYS A 215 22.99 4.17 7.96
C CYS A 215 23.69 5.51 7.70
N SER A 216 24.77 5.51 6.93
CA SER A 216 25.49 6.74 6.59
C SER A 216 24.75 7.61 5.56
N SER A 217 23.83 7.01 4.81
CA SER A 217 23.08 7.70 3.77
C SER A 217 21.76 8.26 4.31
N PRO A 218 21.43 9.54 4.05
CA PRO A 218 20.11 10.09 4.37
C PRO A 218 18.99 9.53 3.48
N ALA A 219 19.31 8.73 2.46
CA ALA A 219 18.32 8.05 1.64
C ALA A 219 17.60 6.91 2.36
N VAL A 220 18.10 6.48 3.53
CA VAL A 220 17.45 5.49 4.39
C VAL A 220 16.95 6.19 5.65
N SER A 221 15.64 6.15 5.87
CA SER A 221 15.00 6.83 7.01
C SER A 221 13.99 5.92 7.71
N LYS A 222 13.88 6.05 9.04
CA LYS A 222 12.80 5.42 9.81
C LYS A 222 11.47 6.11 9.49
N VAL A 223 10.47 5.31 9.10
CA VAL A 223 9.08 5.74 8.93
C VAL A 223 8.34 5.64 10.27
N GLY A 224 8.57 4.55 11.00
CA GLY A 224 7.92 4.33 12.29
C GLY A 224 8.33 3.01 12.91
N SER A 225 7.79 2.73 14.07
CA SER A 225 7.97 1.45 14.76
C SER A 225 6.69 1.04 15.47
N SER A 226 6.49 -0.27 15.62
CA SER A 226 5.43 -0.88 16.42
C SER A 226 6.01 -2.00 17.27
N PHE A 227 5.29 -2.42 18.30
CA PHE A 227 5.67 -3.53 19.17
C PHE A 227 4.47 -4.45 19.35
N THR A 228 4.69 -5.75 19.25
CA THR A 228 3.65 -6.77 19.40
C THR A 228 4.10 -7.85 20.37
N ILE A 229 3.23 -8.21 21.32
CA ILE A 229 3.45 -9.32 22.24
C ILE A 229 2.90 -10.61 21.58
N PRO A 230 3.62 -11.74 21.63
CA PRO A 230 3.11 -13.02 21.15
C PRO A 230 1.79 -13.40 21.81
N ARG A 231 0.90 -14.00 21.02
CA ARG A 231 -0.42 -14.42 21.49
C ARG A 231 -0.27 -15.44 22.64
N GLY A 232 -0.96 -15.19 23.75
CA GLY A 232 -0.87 -16.02 24.96
C GLY A 232 0.12 -15.50 26.02
N GLU A 233 0.93 -14.48 25.72
CA GLU A 233 1.75 -13.76 26.70
C GLU A 233 1.22 -12.35 27.02
N GLU A 234 0.08 -11.98 26.45
CA GLU A 234 -0.53 -10.64 26.52
C GLU A 234 -0.83 -10.17 27.96
N GLU A 235 -1.21 -11.10 28.85
CA GLU A 235 -1.53 -10.80 30.25
C GLU A 235 -0.28 -10.70 31.15
N ARG A 236 0.88 -11.10 30.65
CA ARG A 236 2.12 -11.08 31.43
C ARG A 236 2.75 -9.69 31.37
N MET A 237 2.72 -8.99 32.51
CA MET A 237 3.39 -7.70 32.65
C MET A 237 4.89 -7.83 32.33
N GLY A 238 5.39 -6.98 31.42
CA GLY A 238 6.80 -6.99 30.99
C GLY A 238 7.17 -8.12 30.04
N ALA A 239 6.20 -8.78 29.41
CA ALA A 239 6.46 -9.82 28.42
C ALA A 239 7.37 -9.30 27.29
N PRO A 240 8.41 -10.07 26.90
CA PRO A 240 9.14 -9.79 25.68
C PRO A 240 8.21 -9.95 24.47
N GLY A 241 8.60 -9.38 23.35
CA GLY A 241 7.85 -9.51 22.11
C GLY A 241 8.69 -9.15 20.90
N VAL A 242 8.01 -8.69 19.86
CA VAL A 242 8.63 -8.36 18.58
C VAL A 242 8.48 -6.86 18.33
N GLU A 243 9.60 -6.19 18.15
CA GLU A 243 9.64 -4.84 17.60
C GLU A 243 9.64 -4.91 16.07
N ILE A 244 8.75 -4.13 15.47
CA ILE A 244 8.65 -3.96 14.03
C ILE A 244 9.12 -2.55 13.70
N LEU A 245 10.26 -2.43 13.04
CA LEU A 245 10.81 -1.16 12.56
C LEU A 245 10.58 -1.05 11.06
N VAL A 246 9.97 0.04 10.60
CA VAL A 246 9.76 0.29 9.17
C VAL A 246 10.75 1.34 8.69
N LEU A 247 11.57 0.96 7.71
CA LEU A 247 12.52 1.86 7.05
C LEU A 247 12.08 2.09 5.59
N ALA A 248 12.26 3.32 5.12
CA ALA A 248 12.10 3.69 3.72
C ALA A 248 13.46 3.89 3.06
N VAL A 249 13.57 3.43 1.81
CA VAL A 249 14.68 3.76 0.91
C VAL A 249 14.15 4.67 -0.20
N THR A 250 14.67 5.89 -0.29
CA THR A 250 14.11 6.94 -1.15
C THR A 250 14.90 7.19 -2.43
N LYS A 251 16.08 6.56 -2.58
CA LYS A 251 16.93 6.71 -3.76
C LYS A 251 17.55 5.36 -4.15
N PRO A 252 17.74 5.09 -5.45
CA PRO A 252 18.58 3.99 -5.90
C PRO A 252 19.99 4.05 -5.29
N GLY A 253 20.57 2.89 -5.01
CA GLY A 253 21.90 2.81 -4.42
C GLY A 253 22.11 1.56 -3.57
N THR A 254 23.33 1.43 -3.03
CA THR A 254 23.70 0.37 -2.10
C THR A 254 23.89 0.96 -0.71
N TYR A 255 23.18 0.41 0.27
CA TYR A 255 23.13 0.89 1.64
C TYR A 255 23.51 -0.22 2.60
N ASN A 256 24.46 0.05 3.50
CA ASN A 256 24.77 -0.83 4.61
C ASN A 256 23.95 -0.38 5.83
N ILE A 257 22.99 -1.20 6.24
CA ILE A 257 22.12 -0.93 7.38
C ILE A 257 22.64 -1.73 8.56
N ARG A 258 22.97 -1.02 9.64
CA ARG A 258 23.32 -1.61 10.92
C ARG A 258 22.15 -1.46 11.88
N MET A 259 21.85 -2.54 12.59
CA MET A 259 20.86 -2.56 13.67
C MET A 259 21.60 -2.77 14.99
N ASP A 260 21.25 -1.96 15.99
CA ASP A 260 21.83 -1.96 17.33
C ASP A 260 20.72 -2.07 18.37
N TYR A 261 20.75 -3.12 19.19
CA TYR A 261 19.83 -3.30 20.32
C TYR A 261 20.45 -2.74 21.59
N LYS A 262 19.97 -1.58 22.04
CA LYS A 262 20.55 -0.85 23.16
C LYS A 262 19.55 0.10 23.81
N ARG A 263 19.86 0.54 25.03
CA ARG A 263 19.15 1.69 25.64
C ARG A 263 19.59 2.98 24.98
N SER A 264 18.69 3.96 24.91
CA SER A 264 18.97 5.24 24.22
C SER A 264 20.16 6.02 24.80
N TRP A 265 20.48 5.80 26.09
CA TRP A 265 21.62 6.42 26.79
C TRP A 265 22.89 5.57 26.82
N GLU A 266 22.88 4.34 26.28
CA GLU A 266 24.05 3.46 26.29
C GLU A 266 24.87 3.58 24.99
N LYS A 267 26.21 3.51 25.13
CA LYS A 267 27.13 3.55 23.99
C LYS A 267 27.33 2.17 23.35
N LEU A 268 27.30 1.11 24.16
CA LEU A 268 27.50 -0.26 23.72
C LEU A 268 26.15 -0.92 23.41
N SER A 269 26.10 -1.69 22.34
CA SER A 269 24.94 -2.47 21.96
C SER A 269 25.01 -3.86 22.58
N LEU A 270 23.89 -4.38 23.09
CA LEU A 270 23.80 -5.74 23.61
C LEU A 270 23.79 -6.75 22.46
N GLN A 271 23.14 -6.39 21.35
CA GLN A 271 23.17 -7.13 20.09
C GLN A 271 23.32 -6.16 18.92
N SER A 272 23.99 -6.60 17.86
CA SER A 272 24.01 -5.87 16.61
C SER A 272 24.16 -6.79 15.42
N PHE A 273 23.63 -6.38 14.28
CA PHE A 273 23.84 -7.05 13.00
C PHE A 273 23.81 -6.03 11.86
N ASN A 274 24.36 -6.41 10.71
CA ASN A 274 24.36 -5.59 9.50
C ASN A 274 23.85 -6.38 8.29
N PHE A 275 23.26 -5.67 7.34
CA PHE A 275 22.85 -6.23 6.07
C PHE A 275 22.93 -5.17 4.98
N THR A 276 23.02 -5.62 3.74
CA THR A 276 23.10 -4.73 2.57
C THR A 276 21.72 -4.61 1.94
N VAL A 277 21.36 -3.40 1.53
CA VAL A 277 20.19 -3.14 0.70
C VAL A 277 20.64 -2.54 -0.62
N ILE A 278 20.21 -3.14 -1.72
CA ILE A 278 20.38 -2.59 -3.07
C ILE A 278 19.00 -2.14 -3.53
N ALA A 279 18.82 -0.83 -3.71
CA ALA A 279 17.65 -0.26 -4.37
C ALA A 279 18.02 0.03 -5.83
N GLU A 280 17.28 -0.56 -6.76
CA GLU A 280 17.55 -0.53 -8.21
C GLU A 280 17.09 0.75 -8.89
#